data_AF-A0A3N5H7V0-F1
#
_entry.id   AF-A0A3N5H7V0-F1
#
_cell.length_a   1.000
_cell.length_b   1.000
_cell.length_c   1.000
_cell.angle_alpha   90.00
_cell.angle_beta   90.00
_cell.angle_gamma   90.00
#
_symmetry.space_group_name_H-M   'P 1'
#
loop_
_entity.id
_entity.type
_entity.pdbx_description
1 polymer ?
#
loop_
_entity_poly.entity_id
_entity_poly.type
_entity_poly.pdbx_seq_one_letter_code
_entity_poly.pdbx_strand_id
1 'polypeptide(L)'
;MQATDIRDPDYFHRVVDCQWACPAHTPVPEYIRLIAAGRYSDAYLINWHSNVFPGVLGRTCDRPCEPACRRGRVEAQQAETPEPVAICRLKRVAADFKDDIRGRLPRPAARPNGKRIACVGGGPASLTVARDLAPLGYAVT
;
A
#
# COMPACT_ATOMS: atom_id res chain seq x y z
N MET A 1 -24.38 9.69 19.14
CA MET A 1 -23.00 9.61 18.61
C MET A 1 -22.07 10.13 19.70
N GLN A 2 -21.08 9.34 20.15
CA GLN A 2 -20.10 9.84 21.12
C GLN A 2 -19.23 10.92 20.48
N ALA A 3 -18.79 11.90 21.27
CA ALA A 3 -17.88 12.93 20.81
C ALA A 3 -16.48 12.34 20.54
N THR A 4 -15.81 12.88 19.52
CA THR A 4 -14.43 12.53 19.15
C THR A 4 -13.45 12.83 20.29
N ASP A 5 -12.70 11.83 20.76
CA ASP A 5 -11.57 12.06 21.69
C ASP A 5 -10.30 12.36 20.91
N ILE A 6 -9.96 13.65 20.81
CA ILE A 6 -8.75 14.13 20.12
C ILE A 6 -7.45 13.83 20.86
N ARG A 7 -7.50 13.29 22.08
CA ARG A 7 -6.33 12.94 22.88
C ARG A 7 -5.86 11.51 22.61
N ASP A 8 -6.69 10.69 21.96
CA ASP A 8 -6.35 9.34 21.53
C ASP A 8 -5.82 9.36 20.08
N PRO A 9 -4.52 9.12 19.84
CA PRO A 9 -3.96 9.08 18.49
C PRO A 9 -4.63 8.02 17.60
N ASP A 10 -5.09 6.91 18.20
CA ASP A 10 -5.74 5.83 17.46
C ASP A 10 -7.06 6.29 16.83
N TYR A 11 -7.72 7.29 17.43
CA TYR A 11 -8.96 7.83 16.90
C TYR A 11 -8.75 8.30 15.45
N PHE A 12 -7.72 9.12 15.21
CA PHE A 12 -7.44 9.70 13.89
C PHE A 12 -7.01 8.63 12.87
N HIS A 13 -6.31 7.59 13.31
CA HIS A 13 -5.92 6.47 12.46
C HIS A 13 -7.12 5.58 12.07
N ARG A 14 -8.13 5.45 12.95
CA ARG A 14 -9.37 4.71 12.66
C ARG A 14 -10.37 5.47 11.79
N VAL A 15 -10.19 6.78 11.54
CA VAL A 15 -11.14 7.55 10.70
C VAL A 15 -11.16 7.05 9.23
N VAL A 16 -10.08 6.42 8.76
CA VAL A 16 -9.94 5.88 7.41
C VAL A 16 -10.04 4.35 7.43
N ASP A 17 -11.26 3.83 7.53
CA ASP A 17 -11.56 2.40 7.71
C ASP A 17 -10.81 1.48 6.74
N CYS A 18 -10.71 1.85 5.45
CA CYS A 18 -10.04 1.02 4.45
C CYS A 18 -8.52 0.95 4.63
N GLN A 19 -7.89 2.01 5.15
CA GLN A 19 -6.47 2.02 5.49
C GLN A 19 -6.23 1.27 6.81
N TRP A 20 -7.12 1.45 7.79
CA TRP A 20 -7.04 0.74 9.06
C TRP A 20 -7.21 -0.78 8.89
N ALA A 21 -8.15 -1.21 8.05
CA ALA A 21 -8.38 -2.63 7.76
C ALA A 21 -7.28 -3.29 6.90
N CYS A 22 -6.40 -2.50 6.26
CA CYS A 22 -5.30 -3.06 5.50
C CYS A 22 -4.15 -3.42 6.45
N PRO A 23 -3.63 -4.67 6.44
CA PRO A 23 -2.51 -5.06 7.30
C PRO A 23 -1.23 -4.26 7.07
N ALA A 24 -1.05 -3.71 5.86
CA ALA A 24 0.09 -2.86 5.51
C ALA A 24 -0.16 -1.36 5.77
N HIS A 25 -1.35 -0.99 6.26
CA HIS A 25 -1.77 0.40 6.47
C HIS A 25 -1.50 1.32 5.27
N THR A 26 -1.66 0.78 4.05
CA THR A 26 -1.41 1.51 2.81
C THR A 26 -2.33 2.75 2.71
N PRO A 27 -1.83 3.90 2.24
CA PRO A 27 -2.61 5.13 2.16
C PRO A 27 -3.65 5.09 1.03
N VAL A 28 -4.73 4.33 1.25
CA VAL A 28 -5.80 4.04 0.27
C VAL A 28 -6.35 5.31 -0.40
N PRO A 29 -6.77 6.35 0.35
CA PRO A 29 -7.37 7.53 -0.27
C PRO A 29 -6.39 8.30 -1.16
N GLU A 30 -5.10 8.31 -0.78
CA GLU A 30 -4.07 9.09 -1.45
C GLU A 30 -3.78 8.54 -2.86
N TYR A 31 -3.46 7.25 -2.98
CA TYR A 31 -3.18 6.68 -4.31
C TYR A 31 -4.43 6.63 -5.19
N ILE A 32 -5.64 6.53 -4.62
CA ILE A 32 -6.88 6.60 -5.41
C ILE A 32 -7.06 8.00 -6.01
N ARG A 33 -6.77 9.07 -5.26
CA ARG A 33 -6.78 10.44 -5.82
C ARG A 33 -5.77 10.61 -6.94
N LEU A 34 -4.59 10.02 -6.80
CA LEU A 34 -3.56 10.06 -7.85
C LEU A 34 -3.98 9.29 -9.11
N ILE A 35 -4.61 8.12 -8.96
CA ILE A 35 -5.21 7.38 -10.08
C ILE A 35 -6.28 8.21 -10.79
N ALA A 36 -7.18 8.84 -10.02
CA ALA A 36 -8.22 9.71 -10.58
C ALA A 36 -7.64 10.92 -11.35
N ALA A 37 -6.46 11.39 -10.95
CA ALA A 37 -5.73 12.45 -11.65
C ALA A 37 -4.86 11.95 -12.82
N GLY A 38 -4.93 10.66 -13.19
CA GLY A 38 -4.09 10.05 -14.24
C GLY A 38 -2.61 9.87 -13.85
N ARG A 39 -2.26 10.11 -12.58
CA ARG A 39 -0.87 10.04 -12.07
C ARG A 39 -0.53 8.62 -11.58
N TYR A 40 -0.58 7.64 -12.48
CA TYR A 40 -0.42 6.22 -12.14
C TYR A 40 0.94 5.89 -11.53
N SER A 41 2.03 6.46 -12.07
CA SER A 41 3.39 6.28 -11.55
C SER A 41 3.54 6.77 -10.10
N ASP A 42 2.87 7.87 -9.76
CA ASP A 42 2.87 8.41 -8.39
C ASP A 42 2.01 7.56 -7.47
N ALA A 43 0.81 7.18 -7.91
CA ALA A 43 -0.07 6.28 -7.18
C ALA A 43 0.63 4.95 -6.84
N TYR A 44 1.37 4.39 -7.80
CA TYR A 44 2.14 3.18 -7.60
C TYR A 44 3.20 3.35 -6.51
N LEU A 45 3.97 4.45 -6.54
CA LEU A 45 5.03 4.68 -5.56
C LEU A 45 4.51 4.99 -4.16
N ILE A 46 3.38 5.69 -4.05
CA ILE A 46 2.69 5.88 -2.77
C ILE A 46 2.33 4.53 -2.13
N ASN A 47 1.76 3.60 -2.91
CA ASN A 47 1.47 2.25 -2.40
C ASN A 47 2.75 1.44 -2.17
N TRP A 48 3.80 1.65 -2.97
CA TRP A 48 5.09 0.95 -2.87
C TRP A 48 5.83 1.23 -1.57
N HIS A 49 5.59 2.39 -0.94
CA HIS A 49 6.16 2.72 0.36
C HIS A 49 5.72 1.74 1.46
N SER A 50 4.42 1.39 1.48
CA SER A 50 3.85 0.49 2.47
C SER A 50 3.94 -0.99 2.09
N ASN A 51 4.06 -1.30 0.80
CA ASN A 51 4.13 -2.66 0.30
C ASN A 51 4.99 -2.72 -0.97
N VAL A 52 6.08 -3.49 -0.94
CA VAL A 52 7.05 -3.53 -2.04
C VAL A 52 6.55 -4.26 -3.30
N PHE A 53 5.37 -4.92 -3.24
CA PHE A 53 4.73 -5.58 -4.40
C PHE A 53 3.31 -5.05 -4.71
N PRO A 54 3.11 -3.76 -5.05
CA PRO A 54 1.78 -3.23 -5.37
C PRO A 54 1.09 -3.96 -6.51
N GLY A 55 1.83 -4.31 -7.57
CA GLY A 55 1.29 -4.98 -8.75
C GLY A 55 0.82 -6.41 -8.51
N VAL A 56 1.48 -7.14 -7.59
CA VAL A 56 1.06 -8.48 -7.15
C VAL A 56 -0.19 -8.37 -6.29
N LEU A 57 -0.17 -7.50 -5.27
CA LEU A 57 -1.34 -7.31 -4.40
C LEU A 57 -2.56 -6.78 -5.14
N GLY A 58 -2.39 -6.02 -6.23
CA GLY A 58 -3.53 -5.63 -7.08
C GLY A 58 -4.22 -6.79 -7.79
N ARG A 59 -3.66 -8.00 -7.73
CA ARG A 59 -4.17 -9.21 -8.37
C ARG A 59 -4.57 -10.29 -7.38
N THR A 60 -3.80 -10.45 -6.29
CA THR A 60 -3.95 -11.58 -5.36
C THR A 60 -4.42 -11.21 -3.96
N CYS A 61 -4.55 -9.92 -3.63
CA CYS A 61 -4.96 -9.51 -2.29
C CYS A 61 -6.38 -9.99 -1.95
N ASP A 62 -6.56 -10.45 -0.70
CA ASP A 62 -7.85 -10.86 -0.11
C ASP A 62 -8.79 -9.69 0.23
N ARG A 63 -8.31 -8.46 0.00
CA ARG A 63 -9.09 -7.21 0.03
C ARG A 63 -9.81 -6.92 1.36
N PRO A 64 -9.18 -7.05 2.54
CA PRO A 64 -9.84 -6.73 3.82
C PRO A 64 -10.29 -5.26 3.91
N CYS A 65 -9.68 -4.38 3.11
CA CYS A 65 -10.04 -2.97 2.98
C CYS A 65 -11.37 -2.70 2.24
N GLU A 66 -11.85 -3.61 1.39
CA GLU A 66 -13.09 -3.40 0.61
C GLU A 66 -14.34 -3.59 1.48
N PRO A 67 -14.49 -4.64 2.30
CA PRO A 67 -15.61 -4.75 3.24
C PRO A 67 -15.66 -3.63 4.27
N ALA A 68 -14.50 -3.10 4.68
CA ALA A 68 -14.41 -1.97 5.60
C ALA A 68 -14.70 -0.61 4.94
N CYS A 69 -14.81 -0.55 3.61
CA CYS A 69 -14.91 0.71 2.89
C CYS A 69 -16.18 1.48 3.28
N ARG A 70 -16.01 2.73 3.74
CA ARG A 70 -17.12 3.63 4.08
C ARG A 70 -18.14 3.78 2.94
N ARG A 71 -17.71 3.68 1.67
CA ARG A 71 -18.62 3.75 0.51
C ARG A 71 -19.71 2.68 0.56
N GLY A 72 -19.38 1.46 0.97
CA GLY A 72 -20.39 0.40 1.11
C GLY A 72 -21.51 0.76 2.08
N ARG A 73 -21.21 1.49 3.17
CA ARG A 73 -22.22 1.97 4.13
C ARG A 73 -23.12 3.06 3.55
N VAL A 74 -22.59 3.91 2.68
CA VAL A 74 -23.35 4.98 2.01
C VAL A 74 -24.27 4.37 0.94
N GLU A 75 -23.72 3.49 0.10
CA GLU A 75 -24.46 2.82 -0.97
C GLU A 75 -25.57 1.91 -0.39
N ALA A 76 -25.39 1.35 0.81
CA ALA A 76 -26.42 0.52 1.46
C ALA A 76 -27.72 1.28 1.78
N GLN A 77 -27.68 2.62 1.78
CA GLN A 77 -28.85 3.46 1.94
C GLN A 77 -29.54 3.79 0.60
N GLN A 78 -28.92 3.46 -0.53
CA GLN A 78 -29.27 3.96 -1.87
C GLN A 78 -29.41 2.86 -2.93
N ALA A 79 -28.85 1.67 -2.70
CA ALA A 79 -28.81 0.57 -3.66
C ALA A 79 -29.13 -0.78 -2.99
N GLU A 80 -29.80 -1.67 -3.71
CA GLU A 80 -30.11 -3.04 -3.26
C GLU A 80 -28.84 -3.88 -3.03
N THR A 81 -27.80 -3.66 -3.85
CA THR A 81 -26.49 -4.30 -3.70
C THR A 81 -25.43 -3.21 -3.47
N PRO A 82 -25.06 -2.92 -2.21
CA PRO A 82 -24.02 -1.93 -1.92
C PRO A 82 -22.65 -2.36 -2.43
N GLU A 83 -21.97 -1.49 -3.18
CA GLU A 83 -20.64 -1.77 -3.72
C GLU A 83 -19.55 -0.92 -3.03
N PRO A 84 -18.51 -1.56 -2.46
CA PRO A 84 -17.35 -0.82 -1.98
C PRO A 84 -16.51 -0.32 -3.17
N VAL A 85 -15.57 0.58 -2.88
CA VAL A 85 -14.54 0.91 -3.88
C VAL A 85 -13.71 -0.34 -4.18
N ALA A 86 -13.51 -0.66 -5.46
CA ALA A 86 -12.68 -1.79 -5.91
C ALA A 86 -11.17 -1.50 -5.74
N ILE A 87 -10.74 -1.32 -4.49
CA ILE A 87 -9.39 -0.90 -4.09
C ILE A 87 -8.31 -1.82 -4.67
N CYS A 88 -8.52 -3.13 -4.63
CA CYS A 88 -7.56 -4.09 -5.17
C CYS A 88 -7.34 -3.89 -6.68
N ARG A 89 -8.43 -3.71 -7.43
CA ARG A 89 -8.36 -3.46 -8.88
C ARG A 89 -7.72 -2.12 -9.20
N LEU A 90 -7.93 -1.09 -8.38
CA LEU A 90 -7.27 0.21 -8.54
C LEU A 90 -5.74 0.11 -8.32
N LYS A 91 -5.27 -0.73 -7.38
CA LYS A 91 -3.83 -1.03 -7.25
C LYS A 91 -3.27 -1.67 -8.52
N ARG A 92 -4.03 -2.58 -9.13
CA ARG A 92 -3.66 -3.16 -10.44
C ARG A 92 -3.61 -2.10 -11.53
N VAL A 93 -4.59 -1.21 -11.62
CA VAL A 93 -4.57 -0.09 -12.59
C VAL A 93 -3.30 0.75 -12.42
N ALA A 94 -2.95 1.16 -11.19
CA ALA A 94 -1.71 1.91 -10.97
C ALA A 94 -0.45 1.14 -11.41
N ALA A 95 -0.41 -0.18 -11.24
CA ALA A 95 0.70 -1.02 -11.66
C ALA A 95 0.76 -1.27 -13.18
N ASP A 96 -0.40 -1.35 -13.83
CA ASP A 96 -0.50 -1.67 -15.25
C ASP A 96 -0.27 -0.43 -16.13
N PHE A 97 -0.63 0.77 -15.62
CA PHE A 97 -0.52 2.03 -16.35
C PHE A 97 0.64 2.94 -15.91
N LYS A 98 1.46 2.54 -14.92
CA LYS A 98 2.65 3.32 -14.57
C LYS A 98 3.70 3.26 -15.69
N ASP A 99 4.50 4.31 -15.76
CA ASP A 99 5.68 4.35 -16.59
C ASP A 99 6.84 3.56 -15.95
N ASP A 100 8.02 3.67 -16.56
CA ASP A 100 9.25 3.19 -15.93
C ASP A 100 9.55 4.01 -14.66
N ILE A 101 9.66 3.30 -13.54
CA ILE A 101 9.92 3.89 -12.22
C ILE A 101 11.33 3.59 -11.72
N ARG A 102 12.17 2.87 -12.46
CA ARG A 102 13.51 2.44 -11.98
C ARG A 102 14.36 3.61 -11.51
N GLY A 103 14.28 4.75 -12.19
CA GLY A 103 14.97 5.99 -11.81
C GLY A 103 14.44 6.67 -10.53
N ARG A 104 13.24 6.29 -10.07
CA ARG A 104 12.55 6.82 -8.88
C ARG A 104 12.69 5.90 -7.66
N LEU A 105 13.18 4.67 -7.86
CA LEU A 105 13.39 3.73 -6.76
C LEU A 105 14.65 4.10 -5.96
N PRO A 106 14.66 3.83 -4.64
CA PRO A 106 15.86 3.95 -3.83
C PRO A 106 17.01 3.16 -4.43
N ARG A 107 18.17 3.80 -4.54
CA ARG A 107 19.39 3.12 -4.96
C ARG A 107 19.99 2.37 -3.77
N PRO A 108 20.68 1.24 -4.00
CA PRO A 108 21.51 0.63 -2.97
C PRO A 108 22.53 1.63 -2.43
N ALA A 109 22.98 1.43 -1.19
CA ALA A 109 24.01 2.28 -0.63
C ALA A 109 25.29 2.23 -1.49
N ALA A 110 25.89 3.39 -1.73
CA ALA A 110 27.13 3.47 -2.50
C ALA A 110 28.31 2.75 -1.82
N ARG A 111 28.27 2.61 -0.49
CA ARG A 111 29.27 1.90 0.30
C ARG A 111 28.58 0.86 1.18
N PRO A 112 29.12 -0.37 1.27
CA PRO A 112 28.60 -1.37 2.19
C PRO A 112 28.87 -0.95 3.65
N ASN A 113 27.97 -1.32 4.55
CA ASN A 113 28.11 -1.07 5.99
C ASN A 113 28.91 -2.16 6.73
N GLY A 114 29.43 -3.14 5.98
CA GLY A 114 30.24 -4.26 6.49
C GLY A 114 29.46 -5.42 7.11
N LYS A 115 28.11 -5.34 7.19
CA LYS A 115 27.26 -6.38 7.78
C LYS A 115 26.63 -7.25 6.69
N ARG A 116 26.50 -8.54 6.98
CA ARG A 116 25.86 -9.55 6.11
C ARG A 116 24.60 -10.09 6.76
N ILE A 117 23.54 -10.25 5.97
CA ILE A 117 22.26 -10.84 6.38
C ILE A 117 21.92 -11.97 5.40
N ALA A 118 21.54 -13.13 5.93
CA ALA A 118 21.07 -14.24 5.12
C ALA A 118 19.54 -14.34 5.23
N CYS A 119 18.83 -14.37 4.10
CA CYS A 119 17.40 -14.58 3.99
C CYS A 119 17.13 -15.99 3.46
N VAL A 120 16.53 -16.84 4.28
CA VAL A 120 16.19 -18.21 3.86
C VAL A 120 14.87 -18.20 3.09
N GLY A 121 14.97 -18.37 1.76
CA GLY A 121 13.84 -18.44 0.83
C GLY A 121 13.64 -17.16 0.02
N GLY A 122 13.26 -17.29 -1.26
CA GLY A 122 13.13 -16.17 -2.21
C GLY A 122 11.71 -15.57 -2.31
N GLY A 123 10.91 -15.67 -1.25
CA GLY A 123 9.53 -15.22 -1.24
C GLY A 123 9.38 -13.71 -0.97
N PRO A 124 8.13 -13.19 -0.98
CA PRO A 124 7.85 -11.77 -0.73
C PRO A 124 8.43 -11.23 0.57
N ALA A 125 8.45 -12.04 1.64
CA ALA A 125 9.02 -11.64 2.93
C ALA A 125 10.53 -11.32 2.81
N SER A 126 11.33 -12.27 2.31
CA SER A 126 12.77 -12.10 2.13
C SER A 126 13.13 -11.00 1.14
N LEU A 127 12.40 -10.89 0.04
CA LEU A 127 12.63 -9.84 -0.95
C LEU A 127 12.30 -8.43 -0.40
N THR A 128 11.32 -8.32 0.50
CA THR A 128 11.02 -7.07 1.21
C THR A 128 12.19 -6.68 2.11
N VAL A 129 12.68 -7.63 2.92
CA VAL A 129 13.86 -7.44 3.77
C VAL A 129 15.08 -7.03 2.95
N ALA A 130 15.36 -7.73 1.85
CA ALA A 130 16.49 -7.42 0.98
C ALA A 130 16.39 -6.01 0.39
N ARG A 131 15.20 -5.62 -0.09
CA ARG A 131 14.92 -4.28 -0.61
C ARG A 131 15.15 -3.20 0.44
N ASP A 132 14.67 -3.39 1.67
CA ASP A 132 14.75 -2.36 2.72
C ASP A 132 16.18 -2.20 3.25
N LEU A 133 16.94 -3.29 3.32
CA LEU A 133 18.30 -3.28 3.82
C LEU A 133 19.34 -2.85 2.78
N ALA A 134 19.08 -3.00 1.48
CA ALA A 134 20.03 -2.63 0.43
C ALA A 134 20.39 -1.12 0.40
N PRO A 135 19.44 -0.18 0.53
CA PRO A 135 19.75 1.25 0.69
C PRO A 135 20.54 1.60 1.95
N LEU A 136 20.51 0.72 2.96
CA LEU A 136 21.25 0.86 4.22
C LEU A 136 22.65 0.22 4.17
N GLY A 137 23.02 -0.38 3.04
CA GLY A 137 24.36 -0.92 2.77
C GLY A 137 24.64 -2.31 3.33
N TYR A 138 23.61 -3.04 3.74
CA TYR A 138 23.78 -4.45 4.12
C TYR A 138 24.00 -5.31 2.87
N ALA A 139 24.88 -6.30 3.00
CA ALA A 139 24.99 -7.37 2.01
C ALA A 139 23.97 -8.47 2.35
N VAL A 140 22.96 -8.64 1.50
CA VAL A 140 21.88 -9.62 1.70
C VAL A 140 22.07 -10.80 0.75
N THR A 141 21.91 -12.03 1.24
CA THR A 141 22.00 -13.28 0.47
C THR A 141 20.81 -14.18 0.77
#